data_AF-A0A952RN73-F1
#
_entry.id   AF-A0A952RN73-F1
#
_cell.length_a   1.000
_cell.length_b   1.000
_cell.length_c   1.000
_cell.angle_alpha   90.00
_cell.angle_beta   90.00
_cell.angle_gamma   90.00
#
_symmetry.space_group_name_H-M   'P 1'
#
loop_
_entity.id
_entity.type
_entity.pdbx_description
1 polymer ?
#
loop_
_entity_poly.entity_id
_entity_poly.type
_entity_poly.pdbx_seq_one_letter_code
_entity_poly.pdbx_strand_id
1 'polypeptide(L)'
;MQADVERLARSLVLGALLDDLRQRHGTFDVVAHWTQGEFHHDVVLAAAGTVFVVATNCNGGVKEVLAFPEVPDRWALWHWRCPDVADFAGDLPPLLARATTTHYFDPCALLASDARSELRPEHRRRQRGGGWEQRKPSCG
;
A
#
# COMPACT_ATOMS: atom_id res chain seq x y z
N MET A 1 7.41 17.24 -7.15
CA MET A 1 7.27 16.12 -6.19
C MET A 1 5.99 16.20 -5.37
N GLN A 2 5.83 17.12 -4.39
CA GLN A 2 4.60 17.17 -3.58
C GLN A 2 3.33 17.39 -4.42
N ALA A 3 3.33 18.39 -5.31
CA ALA A 3 2.22 18.63 -6.24
C ALA A 3 1.96 17.44 -7.20
N ASP A 4 2.97 16.60 -7.43
CA ASP A 4 2.83 15.40 -8.25
C ASP A 4 2.09 14.29 -7.52
N VAL A 5 2.53 14.01 -6.30
CA VAL A 5 1.89 13.04 -5.42
C VAL A 5 0.44 13.42 -5.10
N GLU A 6 0.16 14.71 -4.84
CA GLU A 6 -1.20 15.19 -4.61
C GLU A 6 -2.13 14.97 -5.80
N ARG A 7 -1.64 15.24 -7.01
CA ARG A 7 -2.43 15.05 -8.22
C ARG A 7 -2.68 13.57 -8.49
N LEU A 8 -1.66 12.72 -8.36
CA LEU A 8 -1.83 11.27 -8.49
C LEU A 8 -2.88 10.75 -7.49
N ALA A 9 -2.84 11.23 -6.25
CA ALA A 9 -3.84 10.89 -5.24
C ALA A 9 -5.26 11.37 -5.63
N ARG A 10 -5.40 12.53 -6.30
CA ARG A 10 -6.68 13.05 -6.80
C ARG A 10 -7.29 12.24 -7.95
N SER A 11 -6.56 11.31 -8.57
CA SER A 11 -7.15 10.38 -9.53
C SER A 11 -8.17 9.43 -8.89
N LEU A 12 -8.08 9.21 -7.57
CA LEU A 12 -8.98 8.39 -6.72
C LEU A 12 -9.10 6.90 -7.09
N VAL A 13 -8.75 6.51 -8.32
CA VAL A 13 -8.75 5.13 -8.82
C VAL A 13 -7.43 4.81 -9.50
N LEU A 14 -6.95 3.59 -9.32
CA LEU A 14 -5.64 3.15 -9.78
C LEU A 14 -5.48 3.30 -11.28
N GLY A 15 -6.48 2.92 -12.09
CA GLY A 15 -6.39 3.04 -13.55
C GLY A 15 -6.07 4.46 -14.02
N ALA A 16 -6.83 5.46 -13.54
CA ALA A 16 -6.60 6.86 -13.88
C ALA A 16 -5.26 7.40 -13.35
N LEU A 17 -4.80 6.90 -12.19
CA LEU A 17 -3.47 7.22 -11.67
C LEU A 17 -2.37 6.70 -12.59
N LEU A 18 -2.46 5.45 -13.04
CA LEU A 18 -1.47 4.85 -13.94
C LEU A 18 -1.43 5.56 -15.30
N ASP A 19 -2.59 6.00 -15.81
CA ASP A 19 -2.64 6.80 -17.04
C ASP A 19 -1.98 8.17 -16.88
N ASP A 20 -2.24 8.91 -15.78
CA ASP A 20 -1.57 10.20 -15.51
C ASP A 20 -0.05 10.00 -15.31
N LEU A 21 0.35 8.92 -14.63
CA LEU A 21 1.77 8.60 -14.45
C LEU A 21 2.46 8.34 -15.79
N ARG A 22 1.84 7.54 -16.68
CA ARG A 22 2.34 7.27 -18.04
C ARG A 22 2.43 8.54 -18.88
N GLN A 23 1.41 9.39 -18.84
CA GLN A 23 1.41 10.64 -19.61
C GLN A 23 2.55 11.59 -19.22
N ARG A 24 2.98 11.58 -17.96
CA ARG A 24 4.00 12.51 -17.44
C ARG A 24 5.41 11.97 -17.46
N HIS A 25 5.56 10.70 -17.11
CA HIS A 25 6.87 10.08 -16.91
C HIS A 25 7.25 9.13 -18.06
N GLY A 26 6.37 8.98 -19.05
CA GLY A 26 6.55 8.06 -20.17
C GLY A 26 6.20 6.65 -19.74
N THR A 27 7.20 5.85 -19.36
CA THR A 27 6.98 4.48 -18.88
C THR A 27 7.12 4.39 -17.36
N PHE A 28 6.55 3.34 -16.80
CA PHE A 28 6.75 2.96 -15.41
C PHE A 28 6.82 1.44 -15.30
N ASP A 29 7.52 0.95 -14.28
CA ASP A 29 7.58 -0.46 -13.94
C ASP A 29 6.78 -0.74 -12.68
N VAL A 30 6.02 -1.83 -12.67
CA VAL A 30 5.40 -2.36 -11.44
C VAL A 30 6.44 -3.21 -10.75
N VAL A 31 7.02 -2.67 -9.67
CA VAL A 31 8.12 -3.30 -8.95
C VAL A 31 7.62 -4.36 -7.97
N ALA A 32 6.52 -4.05 -7.29
CA ALA A 32 5.93 -4.95 -6.33
C ALA A 32 4.44 -4.69 -6.13
N HIS A 33 3.77 -5.73 -5.64
CA HIS A 33 2.42 -5.65 -5.11
C HIS A 33 2.40 -6.30 -3.74
N TRP A 34 2.21 -5.48 -2.70
CA TRP A 34 2.13 -5.95 -1.33
C TRP A 34 0.70 -5.90 -0.84
N THR A 35 0.29 -6.94 -0.13
CA THR A 35 -1.05 -7.03 0.48
C THR A 35 -0.92 -7.15 1.98
N GLN A 36 -1.75 -6.42 2.73
CA GLN A 36 -1.85 -6.56 4.18
C GLN A 36 -3.32 -6.53 4.60
N GLY A 37 -3.72 -7.56 5.34
CA GLY A 37 -5.12 -7.85 5.53
C GLY A 37 -5.85 -8.11 4.20
N GLU A 38 -7.17 -8.07 4.27
CA GLU A 38 -8.05 -8.39 3.15
C GLU A 38 -8.23 -7.21 2.19
N PHE A 39 -8.02 -5.99 2.70
CA PHE A 39 -8.48 -4.78 2.04
C PHE A 39 -7.38 -3.81 1.65
N HIS A 40 -6.13 -3.97 2.09
CA HIS A 40 -5.05 -3.02 1.77
C HIS A 40 -4.08 -3.61 0.76
N HIS A 41 -3.81 -2.83 -0.27
CA HIS A 41 -2.78 -3.10 -1.27
C HIS A 41 -1.84 -1.91 -1.36
N ASP A 42 -0.55 -2.19 -1.46
CA ASP A 42 0.44 -1.22 -1.92
C ASP A 42 0.92 -1.67 -3.30
N VAL A 43 0.71 -0.81 -4.32
CA VAL A 43 1.28 -0.98 -5.66
C VAL A 43 2.52 -0.11 -5.75
N VAL A 44 3.68 -0.73 -5.91
CA VAL A 44 4.97 -0.05 -5.95
C VAL A 44 5.37 0.15 -7.40
N LEU A 45 5.53 1.41 -7.80
CA LEU A 45 5.80 1.83 -9.17
C LEU A 45 7.13 2.56 -9.24
N ALA A 46 7.97 2.27 -10.23
CA ALA A 46 9.17 3.04 -10.51
C ALA A 46 8.96 3.83 -11.81
N ALA A 47 9.14 5.16 -11.76
CA ALA A 47 9.04 6.03 -12.93
C ALA A 47 10.01 7.21 -12.82
N ALA A 48 10.79 7.46 -13.87
CA ALA A 48 11.73 8.59 -13.96
C ALA A 48 12.63 8.78 -12.71
N GLY A 49 13.18 7.69 -12.17
CA GLY A 49 14.05 7.72 -10.99
C GLY A 49 13.33 7.99 -9.67
N THR A 50 11.99 7.94 -9.63
CA THR A 50 11.18 8.04 -8.42
C THR A 50 10.43 6.73 -8.20
N VAL A 51 10.34 6.28 -6.96
CA VAL A 51 9.45 5.18 -6.55
C VAL A 51 8.19 5.76 -5.93
N PHE A 52 7.04 5.37 -6.47
CA PHE A 52 5.73 5.66 -5.90
C PHE A 52 5.16 4.43 -5.21
N VAL A 53 4.74 4.58 -3.96
CA VAL A 53 3.93 3.57 -3.28
C VAL A 53 2.49 4.05 -3.26
N VAL A 54 1.63 3.37 -4.00
CA VAL A 54 0.20 3.70 -4.13
C VAL A 54 -0.59 2.74 -3.26
N ALA A 55 -1.10 3.24 -2.13
CA ALA A 55 -1.98 2.47 -1.27
C ALA A 55 -3.41 2.51 -1.86
N THR A 56 -3.99 1.33 -2.06
CA THR A 56 -5.37 1.17 -2.54
C THR A 56 -6.16 0.23 -1.66
N ASN A 57 -7.48 0.34 -1.73
CA ASN A 57 -8.35 -0.76 -1.28
C ASN A 57 -8.40 -1.89 -2.33
N CYS A 58 -9.16 -2.97 -2.05
CA CYS A 58 -9.28 -4.14 -2.92
C CYS A 58 -9.91 -3.86 -4.31
N ASN A 59 -10.67 -2.78 -4.48
CA ASN A 59 -11.24 -2.40 -5.77
C ASN A 59 -10.41 -1.33 -6.52
N GLY A 60 -9.18 -1.05 -6.06
CA GLY A 60 -8.26 -0.11 -6.71
C GLY A 60 -8.54 1.36 -6.41
N GLY A 61 -9.41 1.69 -5.46
CA GLY A 61 -9.59 3.04 -4.95
C GLY A 61 -8.37 3.53 -4.16
N VAL A 62 -7.74 4.60 -4.64
CA VAL A 62 -6.51 5.19 -4.10
C VAL A 62 -6.79 5.86 -2.75
N LYS A 63 -5.94 5.57 -1.76
CA LYS A 63 -6.05 6.03 -0.37
C LYS A 63 -4.90 6.96 0.00
N GLU A 64 -3.71 6.60 -0.45
CA GLU A 64 -2.47 7.30 -0.16
C GLU A 64 -1.51 7.09 -1.32
N VAL A 65 -0.71 8.11 -1.60
CA VAL A 65 0.43 8.02 -2.51
C VAL A 65 1.65 8.55 -1.75
N LEU A 66 2.73 7.77 -1.75
CA LEU A 66 4.03 8.12 -1.19
C LEU A 66 5.07 8.16 -2.30
N ALA A 67 6.09 9.01 -2.17
CA ALA A 67 7.22 9.04 -3.08
C ALA A 67 8.55 8.85 -2.32
N PHE A 68 9.43 8.02 -2.87
CA PHE A 68 10.74 7.66 -2.33
C PHE A 68 11.82 7.71 -3.42
N PRO A 69 13.10 7.89 -3.05
CA PRO A 69 14.22 7.82 -4.00
C PRO A 69 14.53 6.37 -4.44
N GLU A 70 14.14 5.39 -3.64
CA GLU A 70 14.35 3.95 -3.88
C GLU A 70 13.18 3.14 -3.31
N VAL A 71 13.14 1.84 -3.63
CA VAL A 71 12.07 0.96 -3.15
C VAL A 71 12.20 0.80 -1.63
N PRO A 72 11.21 1.25 -0.82
CA PRO A 72 11.29 1.06 0.61
C PRO A 72 11.19 -0.42 0.98
N ASP A 73 11.76 -0.81 2.11
CA ASP A 73 11.43 -2.11 2.68
C ASP A 73 9.95 -2.13 3.11
N ARG A 74 9.26 -3.23 2.79
CA ARG A 74 7.84 -3.39 3.08
C ARG A 74 7.56 -3.26 4.58
N TRP A 75 8.39 -3.86 5.43
CA TRP A 75 8.16 -3.91 6.87
C TRP A 75 8.61 -2.62 7.55
N ALA A 76 9.61 -1.91 7.01
CA ALA A 76 9.92 -0.54 7.41
C ALA A 76 8.73 0.41 7.11
N LEU A 77 8.09 0.27 5.95
CA LEU A 77 6.89 1.05 5.62
C LEU A 77 5.72 0.77 6.57
N TRP A 78 5.48 -0.50 6.89
CA TRP A 78 4.45 -0.87 7.85
C TRP A 78 4.79 -0.44 9.28
N HIS A 79 6.06 -0.45 9.67
CA HIS A 79 6.52 0.08 10.95
C HIS A 79 6.27 1.59 11.03
N TRP A 80 6.60 2.35 9.98
CA TRP A 80 6.32 3.78 9.92
C TRP A 80 4.81 4.11 9.98
N ARG A 81 3.96 3.28 9.35
CA ARG A 81 2.50 3.44 9.42
C ARG A 81 1.94 3.08 10.81
N CYS A 82 2.43 1.98 11.38
CA CYS A 82 1.92 1.36 12.61
C CYS A 82 3.08 1.02 13.56
N PRO A 83 3.67 2.03 14.23
CA PRO A 83 4.89 1.86 15.00
C PRO A 83 4.73 0.94 16.22
N ASP A 84 3.51 0.80 16.74
CA ASP A 84 3.21 -0.02 17.91
C ASP A 84 3.10 -1.53 17.60
N VAL A 85 3.15 -1.91 16.32
CA VAL A 85 3.11 -3.33 15.92
C VAL A 85 4.53 -3.89 15.92
N ALA A 86 4.86 -4.62 16.99
CA ALA A 86 6.20 -5.17 17.23
C ALA A 86 6.74 -6.11 16.14
N ASP A 87 5.85 -6.70 15.31
CA ASP A 87 6.24 -7.56 14.19
C ASP A 87 6.90 -6.78 13.03
N PHE A 88 6.76 -5.46 12.99
CA PHE A 88 7.32 -4.60 11.96
C PHE A 88 8.52 -3.83 12.50
N ALA A 89 9.56 -3.71 11.68
CA ALA A 89 10.79 -3.01 12.01
C ALA A 89 11.50 -2.59 10.71
N GLY A 90 12.47 -1.70 10.85
CA GLY A 90 13.32 -1.21 9.77
C GLY A 90 13.18 0.29 9.55
N ASP A 91 14.17 0.87 8.86
CA ASP A 91 14.23 2.28 8.55
C ASP A 91 13.75 2.53 7.11
N LEU A 92 12.92 3.57 6.95
CA LEU A 92 12.48 4.00 5.64
C LEU A 92 13.56 4.84 4.95
N PRO A 93 13.71 4.73 3.61
CA PRO A 93 14.38 5.76 2.83
C PRO A 93 13.71 7.12 3.05
N PRO A 94 14.40 8.24 2.72
CA PRO A 94 13.81 9.57 2.85
C PRO A 94 12.47 9.68 2.11
N LEU A 95 11.40 9.97 2.86
CA LEU A 95 10.09 10.23 2.28
C LEU A 95 10.12 11.57 1.55
N LEU A 96 10.01 11.54 0.22
CA LEU A 96 10.10 12.74 -0.62
C LEU A 96 8.79 13.54 -0.64
N ALA A 97 7.65 12.84 -0.62
CA ALA A 97 6.32 13.44 -0.60
C ALA A 97 5.27 12.42 -0.18
N ARG A 98 4.13 12.93 0.31
CA ARG A 98 2.96 12.14 0.72
C ARG A 98 1.68 12.91 0.40
N ALA A 99 0.66 12.20 -0.07
CA ALA A 99 -0.71 12.70 -0.14
C ALA A 99 -1.70 11.59 0.21
N THR A 100 -2.74 11.95 0.96
CA THR A 100 -3.86 11.09 1.31
C THR A 100 -5.14 11.59 0.63
N THR A 101 -6.06 10.69 0.32
CA THR A 101 -7.36 11.05 -0.28
C THR A 101 -8.43 11.24 0.79
N THR A 102 -9.60 11.75 0.40
CA THR A 102 -10.79 11.83 1.26
C THR A 102 -11.28 10.46 1.74
N HIS A 103 -10.86 9.38 1.07
CA HIS A 103 -11.23 8.01 1.42
C HIS A 103 -10.15 7.29 2.23
N TYR A 104 -9.11 8.01 2.67
CA TYR A 104 -8.08 7.50 3.55
C TYR A 104 -8.68 6.88 4.81
N PHE A 105 -8.08 5.79 5.26
CA PHE A 105 -8.42 5.13 6.52
C PHE A 105 -7.13 4.80 7.25
N ASP A 106 -7.24 4.62 8.57
CA ASP A 106 -6.12 4.21 9.40
C ASP A 106 -5.70 2.77 9.07
N PRO A 107 -4.51 2.53 8.49
CA PRO A 107 -4.05 1.19 8.15
C PRO A 107 -3.90 0.27 9.37
N CYS A 108 -3.69 0.83 10.57
CA CYS A 108 -3.48 0.04 11.79
C CYS A 108 -4.78 -0.63 12.26
N ALA A 109 -5.94 -0.05 11.94
CA ALA A 109 -7.24 -0.66 12.21
C ALA A 109 -7.41 -2.02 11.52
N LEU A 110 -6.71 -2.27 10.40
CA LEU A 110 -6.72 -3.57 9.72
C LEU A 110 -5.94 -4.65 10.47
N LEU A 111 -5.02 -4.26 11.35
CA LEU A 111 -4.09 -5.15 12.03
C LEU A 111 -4.65 -5.70 13.35
N ALA A 112 -5.63 -5.01 13.93
CA ALA A 112 -6.26 -5.35 15.19
C ALA A 112 -6.75 -6.81 15.26
N SER A 113 -6.77 -7.39 16.46
CA SER A 113 -7.24 -8.77 16.71
C SER A 113 -8.68 -9.01 16.27
N ASP A 114 -9.49 -7.97 16.37
CA ASP A 114 -10.91 -7.93 16.02
C ASP A 114 -11.17 -7.27 14.65
N ALA A 115 -10.12 -7.00 13.87
CA ALA A 115 -10.26 -6.42 12.53
C ALA A 115 -11.28 -7.23 11.70
N ARG A 116 -12.20 -6.50 11.04
CA ARG A 116 -13.24 -7.08 10.17
C ARG A 116 -12.58 -7.95 9.10
N SER A 117 -13.22 -9.07 8.78
CA SER A 117 -12.92 -9.87 7.60
C SER A 117 -14.19 -10.46 7.02
N GLU A 118 -14.29 -10.50 5.69
CA GLU A 118 -15.41 -11.13 4.98
C GLU A 118 -15.16 -12.63 4.76
N LEU A 119 -13.93 -13.09 5.04
CA LEU A 119 -13.58 -14.50 5.07
C LEU A 119 -14.11 -15.17 6.33
N ARG A 120 -14.68 -16.38 6.14
CA ARG A 120 -15.08 -17.24 7.26
C ARG A 120 -13.86 -17.65 8.10
N PRO A 121 -13.99 -17.85 9.42
CA PRO A 121 -12.87 -18.22 10.30
C PRO A 121 -12.05 -19.41 9.82
N GLU A 122 -12.69 -20.43 9.26
CA GLU A 122 -12.06 -21.65 8.74
C GLU A 122 -11.24 -21.41 7.45
N HIS A 123 -11.48 -20.30 6.76
CA HIS A 123 -10.85 -19.94 5.48
C HIS A 123 -9.88 -18.77 5.59
N ARG A 124 -9.63 -18.25 6.79
CA ARG A 124 -8.69 -17.15 7.02
C ARG A 124 -7.54 -17.54 7.93
N ARG A 125 -6.43 -16.81 7.80
CA ARG A 125 -5.30 -16.86 8.73
C ARG A 125 -4.78 -15.45 8.99
N ARG A 126 -4.08 -15.28 10.12
CA ARG A 126 -3.41 -14.03 10.46
C ARG A 126 -2.13 -13.88 9.63
N GLN A 127 -1.91 -12.70 9.09
CA GLN A 127 -0.62 -12.32 8.53
C GLN A 127 0.33 -11.82 9.62
N ARG A 128 1.62 -11.74 9.29
CA ARG A 128 2.63 -11.05 10.12
C ARG A 128 2.14 -9.64 10.45
N GLY A 129 2.19 -9.27 11.73
CA GLY A 129 1.75 -7.99 12.25
C GLY A 129 0.24 -7.75 12.26
N GLY A 130 -0.58 -8.74 11.86
CA GLY A 130 -2.03 -8.65 11.90
C GLY A 130 -2.68 -8.55 10.52
N GLY A 131 -4.01 -8.42 10.51
CA GLY A 131 -4.80 -8.54 9.30
C GLY A 131 -5.07 -10.00 8.91
N TRP A 132 -6.18 -10.18 8.19
CA TRP A 132 -6.65 -11.47 7.74
C TRP A 132 -6.35 -11.67 6.25
N GLU A 133 -5.83 -12.83 5.89
CA GLU A 133 -5.72 -13.25 4.49
C GLU A 133 -6.40 -14.60 4.27
N GLN A 134 -6.75 -14.87 3.01
CA GLN A 134 -7.28 -16.17 2.63
C GLN A 134 -6.24 -17.26 2.90
N ARG A 135 -6.66 -18.30 3.62
CA ARG A 135 -5.87 -19.50 3.79
C ARG A 135 -5.76 -20.18 2.44
N LYS A 136 -4.57 -20.16 1.83
CA LYS A 136 -4.32 -20.96 0.62
C LYS A 136 -4.56 -22.44 0.95
N PRO A 137 -5.27 -23.20 0.10
CA PRO A 137 -5.36 -24.64 0.29
C PRO A 137 -3.94 -25.22 0.29
N SER A 138 -3.66 -26.15 1.20
CA SER A 138 -2.43 -26.94 1.12
C SER A 138 -2.46 -27.68 -0.21
N CYS A 139 -1.52 -27.40 -1.11
CA CYS A 139 -1.25 -28.30 -2.22
C CYS A 139 -0.82 -29.63 -1.59
N GLY A 140 -1.74 -30.60 -1.55
CA GLY A 140 -1.44 -31.99 -1.25
C GLY A 140 -0.86 -32.69 -2.46
#